data_AF-A0ABD5NFY6-F1
#
_entry.id   AF-A0ABD5NFY6-F1
#
_cell.length_a   1.000
_cell.length_b   1.000
_cell.length_c   1.000
_cell.angle_alpha   90.00
_cell.angle_beta   90.00
_cell.angle_gamma   90.00
#
_symmetry.space_group_name_H-M   'P 1'
#
loop_
_entity.id
_entity.type
_entity.pdbx_description
1 polymer ?
#
loop_
_entity_poly.entity_id
_entity_poly.type
_entity_poly.pdbx_seq_one_letter_code
_entity_poly.pdbx_strand_id
1 'polypeptide(L)' 'MNADFGTGVNRLLLPVGTAYLVYLALQPPPAKWVGLGCLAIVGPLLVGWLAGAVAGVGPWADDD' A
#
# COMPACT_ATOMS: atom_id res chain seq x y z
N MET A 1 10.84 -25.66 9.64
CA MET A 1 10.74 -24.19 9.49
C MET A 1 9.99 -23.90 8.21
N ASN A 2 8.69 -23.59 8.27
CA ASN A 2 7.94 -23.06 7.12
C ASN A 2 7.67 -21.59 7.41
N ALA A 3 7.99 -20.73 6.46
CA ALA A 3 7.91 -19.29 6.62
C ALA A 3 6.44 -18.83 6.52
N ASP A 4 5.70 -18.92 7.62
CA ASP A 4 4.37 -18.32 7.81
C ASP A 4 4.42 -16.77 7.88
N PHE A 5 5.38 -16.14 7.20
CA PHE A 5 5.52 -14.69 7.06
C PHE A 5 4.76 -14.16 5.82
N GLY A 6 4.15 -15.03 5.01
CA GLY A 6 3.67 -14.71 3.66
C GLY A 6 2.29 -14.06 3.54
N THR A 7 1.38 -14.24 4.50
CA THR A 7 -0.02 -13.76 4.38
C THR A 7 -0.30 -12.49 5.17
N GLY A 8 0.20 -12.38 6.41
CA GLY A 8 -0.02 -11.20 7.25
C GLY A 8 0.85 -9.99 6.88
N VAL A 9 2.16 -10.23 6.63
CA VAL A 9 3.10 -9.15 6.26
C VAL A 9 2.79 -8.60 4.88
N ASN A 10 2.44 -9.46 3.91
CA ASN A 10 2.18 -9.06 2.53
C ASN A 10 0.96 -8.13 2.41
N ARG A 11 -0.08 -8.35 3.23
CA ARG A 11 -1.26 -7.46 3.32
C ARG A 11 -0.90 -6.09 3.91
N LEU A 12 0.09 -6.03 4.80
CA LEU A 12 0.56 -4.79 5.44
C LEU A 12 1.62 -4.03 4.63
N LEU A 13 2.31 -4.66 3.69
CA LEU A 13 3.35 -4.01 2.87
C LEU A 13 2.82 -2.80 2.09
N LEU A 14 1.61 -2.90 1.54
CA LEU A 14 1.01 -1.83 0.75
C LEU A 14 0.62 -0.60 1.60
N PRO A 15 -0.11 -0.73 2.73
CA PRO A 15 -0.40 0.42 3.60
C PRO A 15 0.86 0.99 4.26
N VAL A 16 1.80 0.15 4.73
CA VAL A 16 3.06 0.61 5.33
C VAL A 16 3.94 1.32 4.30
N GLY A 17 4.04 0.78 3.09
CA GLY A 17 4.76 1.40 1.99
C GLY A 17 4.16 2.75 1.60
N THR A 18 2.83 2.86 1.55
CA THR A 18 2.15 4.12 1.25
C THR A 18 2.38 5.17 2.32
N ALA A 19 2.31 4.80 3.61
CA ALA A 19 2.63 5.69 4.71
C ALA A 19 4.09 6.22 4.61
N TYR A 20 5.03 5.35 4.23
CA TYR A 20 6.42 5.74 4.01
C TYR A 20 6.60 6.71 2.82
N LEU A 21 5.84 6.53 1.73
CA LEU A 21 5.87 7.44 0.58
C LEU A 21 5.27 8.82 0.90
N VAL A 22 4.21 8.86 1.70
CA VAL A 22 3.65 10.11 2.24
C VAL A 22 4.69 10.82 3.11
N TYR A 23 5.39 10.07 3.97
CA TYR A 23 6.48 10.62 4.76
C TYR A 23 7.58 11.21 3.88
N LEU A 24 8.03 10.49 2.84
CA LEU A 24 9.02 10.99 1.88
C LEU A 24 8.54 12.23 1.13
N ALA A 25 7.26 12.31 0.76
CA ALA A 25 6.68 13.46 0.07
C ALA A 25 6.72 14.76 0.90
N LEU A 26 6.75 14.64 2.23
CA LEU A 26 6.84 15.76 3.18
C LEU A 26 8.29 16.20 3.48
N GLN A 27 9.29 15.41 3.08
CA GLN A 27 10.72 15.72 3.32
C GLN A 27 11.26 16.79 2.35
N PRO A 28 12.36 17.49 2.69
CA PRO A 28 13.02 18.41 1.78
C PRO A 28 13.53 17.72 0.49
N PRO A 29 13.70 18.46 -0.63
CA PRO A 29 14.21 17.90 -1.89
C PRO A 29 15.60 17.26 -1.69
N PRO A 30 15.91 16.08 -2.27
CA PRO A 30 15.30 15.36 -3.40
C PRO A 30 14.27 14.26 -3.05
N ALA A 31 14.16 13.88 -1.77
CA ALA A 31 13.32 12.76 -1.31
C ALA A 31 11.82 12.95 -1.62
N LYS A 32 11.34 14.20 -1.60
CA LYS A 32 9.95 14.55 -1.98
C LYS A 32 9.53 14.06 -3.35
N TRP A 33 10.44 14.04 -4.33
CA TRP A 33 10.11 13.71 -5.71
C TRP A 33 9.92 12.21 -5.89
N VAL A 34 10.71 11.41 -5.17
CA VAL A 34 10.54 9.96 -5.11
C VAL A 34 9.23 9.62 -4.40
N GLY A 35 8.94 10.29 -3.29
CA GLY A 35 7.67 10.17 -2.57
C GLY A 35 6.47 10.46 -3.47
N LEU A 36 6.46 11.64 -4.13
CA LEU A 36 5.39 12.05 -5.06
C LEU A 36 5.25 11.11 -6.27
N GLY A 37 6.34 10.75 -6.92
CA GLY A 37 6.31 9.88 -8.10
C GLY A 37 5.78 8.49 -7.77
N CYS A 38 6.24 7.91 -6.67
CA CYS A 38 5.76 6.59 -6.24
C CYS A 38 4.31 6.66 -5.71
N LEU A 39 3.93 7.71 -5.00
CA LEU A 39 2.55 7.91 -4.53
C LEU A 39 1.57 8.06 -5.71
N ALA A 40 1.99 8.66 -6.82
CA ALA A 40 1.18 8.76 -8.03
C ALA A 40 0.91 7.38 -8.68
N ILE A 41 1.83 6.43 -8.54
CA ILE A 41 1.68 5.06 -9.07
C ILE A 41 0.91 4.16 -8.09
N VAL A 42 1.26 4.21 -6.80
CA VAL A 42 0.66 3.35 -5.76
C VAL A 42 -0.72 3.86 -5.33
N GLY A 43 -0.98 5.17 -5.40
CA GLY A 43 -2.26 5.78 -5.01
C GLY A 43 -3.48 5.17 -5.71
N PRO A 44 -3.51 5.07 -7.05
CA PRO A 44 -4.60 4.42 -7.78
C PRO A 44 -4.78 2.94 -7.40
N LEU A 45 -3.68 2.22 -7.16
CA LEU A 45 -3.71 0.83 -6.71
C LEU A 45 -4.31 0.71 -5.30
N LEU A 46 -3.95 1.61 -4.38
CA LEU A 46 -4.51 1.66 -3.04
C LEU A 46 -6.01 1.98 -3.05
N VAL A 47 -6.43 2.88 -3.93
CA VAL A 47 -7.86 3.22 -4.12
C VAL A 47 -8.63 2.00 -4.66
N GLY A 48 -8.09 1.30 -5.66
CA GLY A 48 -8.68 0.07 -6.17
C GLY A 48 -8.73 -1.06 -5.13
N TRP A 49 -7.69 -1.16 -4.29
CA TRP A 49 -7.64 -2.12 -3.20
C TRP A 49 -8.68 -1.82 -2.11
N LEU A 50 -8.77 -0.56 -1.65
CA LEU A 50 -9.78 -0.13 -0.69
C LEU A 50 -11.19 -0.32 -1.25
N ALA A 51 -11.42 0.03 -2.52
CA ALA A 51 -12.69 -0.17 -3.19
C ALA A 51 -13.09 -1.66 -3.27
N GLY A 52 -12.14 -2.54 -3.61
CA GLY A 52 -12.36 -3.99 -3.61
C GLY A 52 -12.63 -4.57 -2.22
N ALA A 53 -11.88 -4.11 -1.21
CA ALA A 53 -12.06 -4.52 0.18
C ALA A 53 -13.44 -4.11 0.73
N VAL A 54 -13.88 -2.86 0.53
CA VAL A 54 -15.21 -2.41 1.01
C VAL A 54 -16.38 -2.97 0.19
N ALA A 55 -16.16 -3.24 -1.10
CA ALA A 55 -17.19 -3.84 -1.95
C ALA A 55 -17.29 -5.36 -1.79
N GLY A 56 -16.36 -5.99 -1.07
CA GLY A 56 -16.28 -7.46 -0.96
C GLY A 56 -15.96 -8.14 -2.30
N VAL A 57 -15.27 -7.44 -3.21
CA VAL A 57 -15.00 -7.93 -4.58
C VAL A 57 -13.51 -8.22 -4.76
N GLY A 58 -13.22 -9.45 -5.18
CA GLY A 58 -11.86 -9.91 -5.50
C GLY A 58 -11.09 -10.48 -4.30
N PRO A 59 -9.83 -10.91 -4.48
CA PRO A 59 -9.02 -11.62 -3.47
C PRO A 59 -8.61 -10.77 -2.24
N TRP A 60 -9.21 -9.60 -2.08
CA TRP A 60 -8.91 -8.61 -1.05
C TRP A 60 -10.08 -8.41 -0.08
N ALA A 61 -11.26 -8.94 -0.41
CA ALA A 61 -12.40 -9.01 0.50
C ALA A 61 -11.97 -9.78 1.76
N ASP A 62 -12.31 -9.28 2.94
CA ASP A 62 -12.23 -10.10 4.14
C ASP A 62 -13.32 -11.16 4.04
N ASP A 63 -12.91 -12.43 3.96
CA ASP A 63 -13.79 -13.59 4.01
C ASP A 63 -14.39 -13.65 5.43
N ASP A 64 -15.61 -13.12 5.61
CA ASP A 64 -16.54 -13.51 6.68
C ASP A 64 -17.56 -14.52 6.13
#